data_AF-A0A1G1PMT2-F1
#
_entry.id   AF-A0A1G1PMT2-F1
#
_cell.length_a   1.000
_cell.length_b   1.000
_cell.length_c   1.000
_cell.angle_alpha   90.00
_cell.angle_beta   90.00
_cell.angle_gamma   90.00
#
_symmetry.space_group_name_H-M   'P 1'
#
loop_
_entity.id
_entity.type
_entity.pdbx_description
1 polymer ?
#
loop_
_entity_poly.entity_id
_entity_poly.type
_entity_poly.pdbx_seq_one_letter_code
_entity_poly.pdbx_strand_id
1 'polypeptide(L)' 'MSKVITLRLSEEEYKKISAAAAIEHRPISNFITTEVLEDIEESCYVDSLEMAQIKSDKKLLKRLAAGHLQAKKMRGKFVG' A
#
# COMPACT_ATOMS: atom_id res chain seq x y z
N MET A 1 24.12 -4.06 -12.16
CA MET A 1 24.84 -3.09 -11.31
C MET A 1 23.82 -2.42 -10.40
N SER A 2 24.04 -2.41 -9.09
CA SER A 2 23.19 -1.62 -8.18
C SER A 2 23.51 -0.12 -8.35
N LYS A 3 22.48 0.72 -8.23
CA LYS A 3 22.61 2.18 -8.16
C LYS A 3 22.25 2.60 -6.74
N VAL A 4 22.92 3.64 -6.24
CA VAL A 4 22.68 4.17 -4.89
C VAL A 4 21.97 5.51 -5.03
N ILE A 5 20.91 5.69 -4.24
CA ILE A 5 20.20 6.95 -4.11
C ILE A 5 20.57 7.55 -2.75
N THR A 6 20.92 8.83 -2.73
CA THR A 6 21.18 9.58 -1.51
C THR A 6 20.14 10.68 -1.37
N LEU A 7 19.45 10.71 -0.24
CA LEU A 7 18.37 11.65 0.05
C LEU A 7 18.78 12.53 1.24
N ARG A 8 18.48 13.83 1.15
CA ARG A 8 18.55 14.72 2.31
C ARG A 8 17.16 14.81 2.91
N LEU A 9 17.06 14.49 4.19
CA LEU A 9 15.84 14.58 4.97
C LEU A 9 16.02 15.61 6.08
N SER A 10 14.95 16.32 6.39
CA SER A 10 14.81 16.98 7.68
C SER A 10 14.69 15.94 8.80
N GLU A 11 14.97 16.37 10.02
CA GLU A 11 14.84 15.51 11.20
C GLU A 11 13.40 14.96 11.37
N GLU A 12 12.40 15.76 11.00
CA GLU A 12 10.99 15.36 11.08
C GLU A 12 10.65 14.28 10.06
N GLU A 13 11.09 14.43 8.81
CA GLU A 13 10.89 13.43 7.75
C GLU A 13 11.58 12.11 8.11
N TYR A 14 12.82 12.17 8.59
CA TYR A 14 13.56 10.98 9.02
C TYR A 14 12.83 10.22 10.12
N LYS A 15 12.34 10.92 11.16
CA LYS A 15 11.60 10.29 12.26
C LYS A 15 10.31 9.62 11.79
N LYS A 16 9.55 10.28 10.92
CA LYS A 16 8.31 9.71 10.36
C LYS A 16 8.59 8.43 9.56
N ILE A 17 9.56 8.50 8.64
CA ILE A 17 9.93 7.35 7.79
C ILE A 17 10.48 6.21 8.65
N SER A 18 11.35 6.52 9.62
CA SER A 18 11.92 5.51 10.52
C SER A 18 10.87 4.82 11.38
N ALA A 19 9.87 5.56 11.86
CA ALA A 19 8.78 4.98 12.65
C ALA A 19 7.91 4.04 11.80
N ALA A 20 7.57 4.45 10.57
CA ALA A 20 6.80 3.63 9.64
C ALA A 20 7.56 2.34 9.27
N ALA A 21 8.83 2.45 8.90
CA ALA A 21 9.68 1.31 8.59
C ALA A 21 9.79 0.31 9.77
N ALA A 22 9.86 0.84 11.00
CA ALA A 22 9.90 0.02 12.21
C ALA A 22 8.60 -0.75 12.47
N ILE A 23 7.44 -0.14 12.20
CA ILE A 23 6.11 -0.79 12.31
C ILE A 23 6.01 -1.97 11.34
N GLU A 24 6.59 -1.85 10.14
CA GLU A 24 6.60 -2.91 9.13
C GLU A 24 7.72 -3.94 9.33
N HIS A 25 8.58 -3.77 10.34
CA HIS A 25 9.75 -4.59 10.56
C HIS A 25 10.71 -4.63 9.34
N ARG A 26 10.87 -3.49 8.66
CA ARG A 26 11.71 -3.34 7.46
C ARG A 26 12.82 -2.30 7.67
N PRO A 27 14.00 -2.47 7.05
CA PRO A 27 14.99 -1.39 6.98
C PRO A 27 14.45 -0.17 6.24
N ILE A 28 14.86 1.04 6.63
CA ILE A 28 14.42 2.31 6.00
C ILE A 28 14.60 2.30 4.48
N SER A 29 15.74 1.81 3.98
CA SER A 29 16.01 1.75 2.55
C SER A 29 15.04 0.83 1.80
N ASN A 30 14.71 -0.31 2.39
CA ASN A 30 13.76 -1.25 1.81
C ASN A 30 12.34 -0.68 1.85
N PHE A 31 11.92 -0.11 2.98
CA PHE A 31 10.63 0.56 3.12
C PHE A 31 10.45 1.66 2.06
N ILE A 32 11.39 2.60 1.94
CA ILE A 32 11.33 3.67 0.92
C ILE A 32 11.24 3.08 -0.49
N THR A 33 12.04 2.05 -0.79
CA THR A 33 12.05 1.45 -2.13
C THR A 33 10.71 0.79 -2.45
N THR A 34 10.13 0.06 -1.49
CA THR A 34 8.85 -0.62 -1.69
C THR A 34 7.72 0.38 -1.87
N GLU A 35 7.58 1.35 -0.96
CA GLU A 35 6.52 2.38 -1.04
C GLU A 35 6.58 3.15 -2.37
N VAL A 36 7.78 3.52 -2.83
CA VAL A 36 7.94 4.24 -4.10
C VAL A 36 7.56 3.37 -5.29
N LEU A 37 7.89 2.08 -5.27
CA LEU A 37 7.51 1.18 -6.36
C LEU A 37 6.00 0.93 -6.37
N GLU A 38 5.39 0.72 -5.20
CA GLU A 38 3.94 0.56 -5.07
C GLU A 38 3.20 1.81 -5.54
N ASP A 39 3.64 3.03 -5.18
CA ASP A 39 3.05 4.28 -5.65
C ASP A 39 3.19 4.47 -7.17
N ILE A 40 4.34 4.09 -7.75
CA ILE A 40 4.52 4.09 -9.22
C ILE A 40 3.58 3.07 -9.87
N GLU A 41 3.46 1.87 -9.31
CA GLU A 41 2.57 0.85 -9.86
C GLU A 41 1.10 1.28 -9.77
N GLU A 42 0.65 1.78 -8.62
CA GLU A 42 -0.71 2.29 -8.43
C GLU A 42 -0.99 3.47 -9.37
N SER A 43 -0.06 4.42 -9.53
CA SER A 43 -0.26 5.54 -10.44
C SER A 43 -0.25 5.14 -11.93
N CYS A 44 0.50 4.10 -12.31
CA CYS A 44 0.64 3.70 -13.71
C CYS A 44 -0.36 2.63 -14.18
N TYR A 45 -0.80 1.73 -13.30
CA TYR A 45 -1.63 0.57 -13.66
C TYR A 45 -3.10 0.69 -13.27
N VAL A 46 -3.49 1.76 -12.58
CA VAL A 46 -4.88 2.04 -12.28
C VAL A 46 -5.59 2.59 -13.53
N ASP A 47 -6.33 1.73 -14.24
CA ASP A 47 -7.20 2.17 -15.34
C ASP A 47 -8.35 3.01 -14.78
N SER A 48 -8.34 4.29 -15.13
CA SER A 48 -9.37 5.27 -14.75
C SER A 48 -10.80 4.82 -15.12
N LEU A 49 -10.98 4.08 -16.22
CA LEU A 49 -12.27 3.63 -16.72
C LEU A 49 -12.77 2.42 -15.91
N GLU A 50 -11.91 1.43 -15.66
CA GLU A 50 -12.22 0.32 -14.75
C GLU A 50 -12.52 0.82 -13.33
N MET A 51 -11.71 1.76 -12.81
CA MET A 51 -11.96 2.34 -11.50
C MET A 51 -13.26 3.13 -11.43
N ALA A 52 -13.65 3.82 -12.49
CA ALA A 52 -14.95 4.48 -12.56
C ALA A 52 -16.10 3.46 -12.50
N GLN A 53 -15.97 2.33 -13.20
CA GLN A 53 -16.95 1.24 -13.14
C GLN A 53 -17.04 0.63 -11.74
N ILE A 54 -15.91 0.30 -11.11
CA ILE A 54 -15.85 -0.23 -9.74
C ILE A 54 -16.51 0.75 -8.75
N LYS A 55 -16.19 2.04 -8.85
CA LYS A 55 -16.77 3.08 -7.99
C LYS A 55 -18.27 3.27 -8.21
N SER A 56 -18.77 3.03 -9.42
CA SER A 56 -20.20 3.13 -9.74
C SER A 56 -21.03 1.94 -9.22
N ASP A 57 -20.42 0.77 -9.03
CA ASP A 57 -21.11 -0.43 -8.52
C ASP A 57 -21.22 -0.42 -6.99
N LYS A 58 -22.33 0.14 -6.49
CA LYS A 58 -22.66 0.17 -5.06
C LYS A 58 -22.79 -1.21 -4.42
N LYS A 59 -23.17 -2.25 -5.19
CA LYS A 59 -23.31 -3.63 -4.68
C LYS A 59 -21.94 -4.24 -4.47
N LEU A 60 -21.03 -4.05 -5.42
CA LEU A 60 -19.63 -4.47 -5.31
C LEU A 60 -18.95 -3.81 -4.11
N LEU A 61 -19.05 -2.49 -3.97
CA LEU A 61 -18.45 -1.74 -2.84
C LEU A 61 -18.95 -2.25 -1.47
N LYS A 62 -20.26 -2.50 -1.34
CA LYS A 62 -20.82 -3.08 -0.11
C LYS A 62 -20.25 -4.45 0.21
N ARG A 63 -20.05 -5.31 -0.80
CA ARG A 63 -19.45 -6.64 -0.63
C ARG A 63 -17.99 -6.56 -0.24
N LEU A 64 -17.22 -5.66 -0.86
CA LEU A 64 -15.82 -5.43 -0.52
C LEU A 64 -15.66 -4.96 0.93
N ALA A 65 -16.45 -3.97 1.36
CA ALA A 65 -16.42 -3.48 2.74
C ALA A 65 -16.80 -4.58 3.76
N ALA A 66 -17.83 -5.38 3.45
CA ALA A 66 -18.20 -6.52 4.29
C ALA A 66 -17.09 -7.58 4.36
N GLY A 67 -16.44 -7.90 3.24
CA GLY A 67 -15.31 -8.82 3.17
C GLY A 67 -14.11 -8.34 4.00
N HIS A 68 -13.74 -7.06 3.88
CA HIS A 68 -12.68 -6.46 4.68
C HIS A 68 -12.98 -6.55 6.19
N LEU A 69 -14.21 -6.24 6.61
CA LEU A 69 -14.62 -6.37 8.01
C LEU A 69 -14.54 -7.82 8.52
N GLN A 70 -14.90 -8.79 7.68
CA GLN A 70 -14.82 -10.21 8.01
C GLN A 70 -13.37 -10.68 8.14
N ALA A 71 -12.50 -10.30 7.20
CA ALA A 71 -11.07 -10.60 7.24
C ALA A 71 -10.40 -10.03 8.49
N LYS A 72 -10.70 -8.77 8.86
CA LYS A 72 -10.22 -8.15 10.10
C LYS A 72 -10.67 -8.90 11.36
N LYS A 73 -11.83 -9.55 11.31
CA LYS A 73 -12.36 -10.39 12.40
C LYS A 73 -11.86 -11.84 12.32
N MET A 74 -10.90 -12.15 11.44
CA MET A 74 -10.43 -13.50 11.11
C MET A 74 -11.57 -14.47 10.79
N ARG A 75 -12.66 -13.95 10.20
CA ARG A 75 -13.80 -14.75 9.75
C ARG A 75 -13.59 -15.12 8.29
N GLY A 76 -13.30 -16.39 8.05
CA GLY A 76 -13.02 -16.94 6.74
C GLY A 76 -11.97 -18.03 6.84
N LYS A 77 -11.79 -18.80 5.77
CA LYS A 77 -10.73 -19.80 5.64
C LYS A 77 -10.03 -19.54 4.32
N PHE A 78 -8.69 -19.50 4.33
CA PHE A 78 -7.93 -19.53 3.09
C PHE A 78 -8.21 -20.88 2.41
N VAL A 79 -8.71 -20.81 1.18
CA VAL A 79 -8.85 -21.97 0.33
C VAL A 79 -7.50 -22.10 -0.38
N GLY A 80 -6.66 -22.98 0.15
CA GLY A 80 -5.43 -23.43 -0.52
C GLY A 80 -5.72 -24.61 -1.42
#